data_AF-A0A6L9ZV49-F1
#
_entry.id   AF-A0A6L9ZV49-F1
#
_cell.length_a   1.000
_cell.length_b   1.000
_cell.length_c   1.000
_cell.angle_alpha   90.00
_cell.angle_beta   90.00
_cell.angle_gamma   90.00
#
_symmetry.space_group_name_H-M   'P 1'
#
loop_
_entity.id
_entity.type
_entity.pdbx_description
1 polymer ?
#
loop_
_entity_poly.entity_id
_entity_poly.type
_entity_poly.pdbx_seq_one_letter_code
_entity_poly.pdbx_strand_id
1 'polypeptide(L)' 'MNLPGLALHELAGQRKGTWSVKVSGNWRITFKFNGVDAFDVNLEDYH' A
#
# COMPACT_ATOMS: atom_id res chain seq x y z
N MET A 1 -11.36 0.32 -7.10
CA MET A 1 -10.56 -0.55 -7.99
C MET A 1 -10.55 -1.94 -7.41
N ASN A 2 -11.17 -2.92 -8.07
CA ASN A 2 -11.15 -4.32 -7.64
C ASN A 2 -10.40 -5.15 -8.69
N LEU A 3 -9.09 -4.89 -8.81
CA LEU A 3 -8.19 -5.63 -9.68
C LEU A 3 -7.65 -6.83 -8.88
N PRO A 4 -8.14 -8.05 -9.13
CA PRO A 4 -7.65 -9.24 -8.44
C PRO A 4 -6.16 -9.42 -8.75
N GLY A 5 -5.31 -9.39 -7.72
CA GLY A 5 -3.86 -9.55 -7.82
C GLY A 5 -3.05 -8.45 -7.10
N LEU A 6 -3.62 -7.25 -6.97
CA LEU A 6 -2.95 -6.12 -6.32
C LEU A 6 -2.98 -6.21 -4.78
N ALA A 7 -3.85 -7.03 -4.20
CA ALA A 7 -3.98 -7.21 -2.74
C ALA A 7 -3.96 -5.88 -1.96
N LEU A 8 -4.68 -4.87 -2.46
CA LEU A 8 -4.76 -3.56 -1.85
C LEU A 8 -5.47 -3.66 -0.49
N HIS A 9 -4.78 -3.25 0.57
CA HIS A 9 -5.33 -3.20 1.92
C HIS A 9 -4.71 -2.07 2.74
N GLU A 10 -5.45 -1.59 3.72
CA GLU A 10 -4.94 -0.63 4.71
C GLU A 10 -4.07 -1.37 5.73
N LEU A 11 -2.96 -0.74 6.15
CA LEU A 11 -2.08 -1.24 7.19
C LEU A 11 -2.67 -0.97 8.58
N ALA A 12 -2.36 -1.84 9.54
CA ALA A 12 -2.87 -1.76 10.90
C ALA A 12 -1.86 -1.11 11.87
N GLY A 13 -2.32 -0.86 13.11
CA GLY A 13 -1.48 -0.35 14.20
C GLY A 13 -0.98 1.07 13.95
N GLN A 14 0.32 1.31 14.16
CA GLN A 14 0.94 2.63 14.01
C GLN A 14 0.91 3.16 12.56
N ARG A 15 0.66 2.29 11.57
CA ARG A 15 0.60 2.65 10.15
C ARG A 15 -0.83 2.82 9.62
N LYS A 16 -1.84 2.88 10.50
CA LYS A 16 -3.22 3.17 10.12
C LYS A 16 -3.31 4.45 9.28
N GLY A 17 -4.09 4.43 8.20
CA GLY A 17 -4.13 5.47 7.17
C GLY A 17 -3.11 5.30 6.05
N THR A 18 -2.20 4.33 6.16
CA THR A 18 -1.29 3.92 5.07
C THR A 18 -1.85 2.69 4.37
N TRP A 19 -1.80 2.68 3.06
CA TRP A 19 -2.24 1.59 2.20
C TRP A 19 -1.04 0.85 1.63
N SER A 20 -1.24 -0.44 1.35
CA SER A 20 -0.22 -1.31 0.76
C SER A 20 -0.79 -2.02 -0.45
N VAL A 21 -0.01 -2.05 -1.53
CA VAL A 21 -0.34 -2.76 -2.77
C VAL A 21 0.80 -3.69 -3.16
N LYS A 22 0.46 -4.90 -3.57
CA LYS A 22 1.40 -5.92 -4.05
C LYS A 22 1.89 -5.58 -5.46
N VAL A 23 3.22 -5.59 -5.62
CA VAL A 23 3.88 -5.46 -6.92
C VAL A 23 4.26 -6.84 -7.46
N SER A 24 5.26 -7.47 -6.86
CA SER A 24 5.73 -8.82 -7.22
C SER A 24 6.45 -9.46 -6.04
N GLY A 25 6.26 -10.78 -5.85
CA GLY A 25 6.83 -11.49 -4.69
C GLY A 25 6.51 -10.79 -3.36
N ASN A 26 7.57 -10.43 -2.63
CA ASN A 26 7.51 -9.75 -1.33
C ASN A 26 7.43 -8.22 -1.42
N TRP A 27 7.61 -7.64 -2.61
CA TRP A 27 7.58 -6.19 -2.79
C TRP A 27 6.18 -5.59 -2.65
N ARG A 28 6.10 -4.50 -1.90
CA ARG A 28 4.90 -3.70 -1.67
C ARG A 28 5.18 -2.23 -1.94
N ILE A 29 4.26 -1.56 -2.61
CA ILE A 29 4.24 -0.09 -2.57
C ILE A 29 3.32 0.31 -1.42
N THR A 30 3.81 1.18 -0.54
CA THR A 30 3.01 1.77 0.52
C THR A 30 2.81 3.25 0.26
N PHE A 31 1.63 3.78 0.59
CA PHE A 31 1.29 5.19 0.37
C PHE A 31 0.17 5.63 1.29
N LYS A 32 0.07 6.91 1.56
CA LYS A 32 -1.11 7.52 2.20
C LYS A 32 -1.98 8.18 1.15
N PHE A 33 -3.25 8.35 1.47
CA PHE A 33 -4.22 8.96 0.58
C PHE A 33 -4.95 10.11 1.30
N ASN A 34 -4.95 11.30 0.70
CA ASN A 34 -5.63 12.48 1.28
C ASN A 34 -7.08 12.64 0.76
N GLY A 35 -7.57 11.66 -0.02
CA GLY A 35 -8.88 11.71 -0.68
C GLY A 35 -8.81 12.01 -2.17
N VAL A 36 -7.69 12.58 -2.66
CA VAL A 36 -7.48 12.92 -4.08
C VAL A 36 -6.17 12.30 -4.57
N ASP A 37 -5.09 12.52 -3.83
CA ASP A 37 -3.73 12.18 -4.23
C ASP A 37 -3.10 11.16 -3.29
N ALA A 38 -2.24 10.32 -3.88
CA ALA A 38 -1.32 9.48 -3.13
C ALA A 38 -0.06 10.28 -2.76
N PHE A 39 0.36 10.18 -1.51
CA PHE A 39 1.55 10.83 -0.99
C PHE A 39 2.29 9.90 -0.01
N ASP A 40 3.49 10.29 0.44
CA ASP A 40 4.38 9.43 1.23
C ASP A 40 4.57 8.04 0.59
N VAL A 41 4.82 8.01 -0.71
CA VAL A 41 4.93 6.77 -1.48
C VAL A 41 6.29 6.12 -1.24
N ASN A 42 6.30 4.86 -0.86
CA ASN A 42 7.50 4.07 -0.61
C ASN A 42 7.43 2.68 -1.25
N LEU A 43 8.59 2.12 -1.58
CA LEU A 43 8.73 0.73 -2.06
C LEU A 43 9.42 -0.10 -0.98
N GLU A 44 8.73 -1.09 -0.45
CA GLU A 44 9.15 -1.90 0.69
C GLU A 44 9.23 -3.38 0.31
N ASP A 45 10.27 -4.06 0.79
CA ASP A 45 10.33 -5.52 0.80
C ASP A 45 9.78 -6.03 2.13
N TYR A 46 8.77 -6.90 2.11
CA TYR A 46 8.13 -7.43 3.31
C TYR A 46 8.86 -8.67 3.86
N HIS A 47 10.20 -8.71 3.78
CA HIS A 47 11.02 -9.79 4.34
C HIS A 47 11.82 -9.34 5.55
#